data_AF-A0A9J6DDP6-F1
#
_entry.id   AF-A0A9J6DDP6-F1
#
_cell.length_a   1.000
_cell.length_b   1.000
_cell.length_c   1.000
_cell.angle_alpha   90.00
_cell.angle_beta   90.00
_cell.angle_gamma   90.00
#
_symmetry.space_group_name_H-M   'P 1'
#
loop_
_entity.id
_entity.type
_entity.pdbx_description
1 polymer ?
#
loop_
_entity_poly.entity_id
_entity_poly.type
_entity_poly.pdbx_seq_one_letter_code
_entity_poly.pdbx_strand_id
1 'polypeptide(L)'
;MVITWGLRLALKHLLEAMAGVGLVVTSEWTQALDWSWRAFRPDFHGFVIGEVHAERDEYRMEAVRMRQRFETYRHIKDLRIAKEILEKGEEELFQSEHPYPMHYALSPHGVAYGREQPSPDWVLDYWHPLEKAQYPEYFAKRELRKKEYVENWEKQYGKPGPDAAHH
;
A
#
# COMPACT_ATOMS: atom_id res chain seq x y z
N MET A 1 12.86 4.46 -12.89
CA MET A 1 12.77 4.06 -11.46
C MET A 1 13.33 5.09 -10.46
N VAL A 2 13.52 6.37 -10.82
CA VAL A 2 14.05 7.42 -9.91
C VAL A 2 12.97 8.43 -9.48
N ILE A 3 11.85 8.52 -10.20
CA ILE A 3 10.78 9.51 -9.96
C ILE A 3 9.90 9.13 -8.75
N THR A 4 9.86 7.85 -8.36
CA THR A 4 8.99 7.36 -7.27
C THR A 4 9.55 7.65 -5.87
N TRP A 5 10.86 7.84 -5.73
CA TRP A 5 11.48 8.13 -4.43
C TRP A 5 11.38 9.61 -4.04
N GLY A 6 11.54 10.53 -5.00
CA GLY A 6 11.45 11.97 -4.74
C GLY A 6 10.06 12.42 -4.31
N LEU A 7 9.01 11.90 -4.94
CA LEU A 7 7.62 12.18 -4.57
C LEU A 7 7.26 11.61 -3.19
N ARG A 8 7.79 10.44 -2.83
CA ARG A 8 7.54 9.81 -1.52
C ARG A 8 8.21 10.56 -0.38
N LEU A 9 9.41 11.11 -0.62
CA LEU A 9 10.12 11.95 0.35
C LEU A 9 9.46 13.32 0.50
N ALA A 10 9.03 13.92 -0.62
CA ALA A 10 8.31 15.19 -0.62
C ALA A 10 6.96 15.07 0.10
N LEU A 11 6.19 14.01 -0.14
CA LEU A 11 4.90 13.79 0.53
C LEU A 11 5.08 13.54 2.04
N LYS A 12 6.13 12.81 2.42
CA LYS A 12 6.45 12.54 3.83
C LYS A 12 6.82 13.82 4.58
N HIS A 13 7.66 14.67 3.99
CA HIS A 13 8.01 15.97 4.57
C HIS A 13 6.82 16.93 4.64
N LEU A 14 5.90 16.87 3.67
CA LEU A 14 4.69 17.69 3.68
C LEU A 14 3.69 17.21 4.75
N LEU A 15 3.57 15.90 4.96
CA LEU A 15 2.77 15.29 6.04
C LEU A 15 3.36 15.56 7.44
N GLU A 16 4.69 15.47 7.58
CA GLU A 16 5.39 15.81 8.83
C GLU A 16 5.27 17.32 9.16
N ALA A 17 5.35 18.19 8.14
CA ALA A 17 5.13 19.64 8.30
C ALA A 17 3.68 19.97 8.69
N MET A 18 2.70 19.22 8.20
CA MET A 18 1.28 19.40 8.55
C MET A 18 0.97 18.89 9.97
N ALA A 19 1.64 17.82 10.43
CA ALA A 19 1.50 17.32 11.79
C ALA A 19 2.05 18.30 12.86
N GLY A 20 3.07 19.09 12.52
CA GLY A 20 3.65 20.11 13.40
C GLY A 20 2.77 21.34 13.64
N VAL A 21 1.70 21.53 12.86
CA VAL A 21 0.79 22.70 12.92
C VAL A 21 -0.52 22.36 13.66
N GLY A 22 -0.66 21.15 14.22
CA GLY A 22 -1.86 20.76 14.97
C GLY A 22 -3.12 20.65 14.11
N LEU A 23 -2.98 20.63 12.78
CA LEU A 23 -4.09 20.31 11.88
C LEU A 23 -4.33 18.80 11.96
N VAL A 24 -5.47 18.41 12.51
CA VAL A 24 -5.96 17.03 12.47
C VAL A 24 -5.99 16.60 11.01
N VAL A 25 -5.23 15.56 10.68
CA VAL A 25 -5.34 14.87 9.38
C VAL A 25 -6.75 14.27 9.36
N THR A 26 -7.72 15.00 8.83
CA THR A 26 -9.09 14.50 8.71
C THR A 26 -9.12 13.35 7.71
N SER A 27 -9.98 12.36 7.97
CA SER A 27 -10.18 11.17 7.13
C SER A 27 -10.50 11.47 5.65
N GLU A 28 -10.85 12.72 5.35
CA GLU A 28 -11.19 13.24 4.04
C GLU A 28 -9.96 13.43 3.13
N TRP A 29 -8.80 13.82 3.69
CA TRP A 29 -7.54 13.92 2.92
C TRP A 29 -6.97 12.56 2.58
N THR A 30 -7.17 11.57 3.46
CA THR A 30 -6.85 10.17 3.17
C THR A 30 -7.78 9.59 2.11
N GLN A 31 -9.06 9.96 2.09
CA GLN A 31 -10.02 9.51 1.06
C GLN A 31 -9.73 10.07 -0.33
N ALA A 32 -9.38 11.35 -0.45
CA ALA A 32 -9.09 11.99 -1.74
C ALA A 32 -7.81 11.44 -2.38
N LEU A 33 -6.77 11.17 -1.58
CA LEU A 33 -5.58 10.48 -2.03
C LEU A 33 -5.89 9.01 -2.34
N ASP A 34 -6.61 8.29 -1.47
CA ASP A 34 -7.00 6.90 -1.77
C ASP A 34 -7.81 6.80 -3.07
N TRP A 35 -8.61 7.81 -3.43
CA TRP A 35 -9.31 7.91 -4.71
C TRP A 35 -8.41 8.12 -5.94
N SER A 36 -7.51 9.11 -5.91
CA SER A 36 -6.59 9.34 -7.05
C SER A 36 -5.62 8.17 -7.24
N TRP A 37 -5.31 7.46 -6.15
CA TRP A 37 -4.43 6.30 -6.14
C TRP A 37 -5.15 4.98 -6.44
N ARG A 38 -6.44 4.82 -6.13
CA ARG A 38 -7.29 3.68 -6.56
C ARG A 38 -7.52 3.66 -8.07
N ALA A 39 -7.62 4.83 -8.70
CA ALA A 39 -7.74 4.92 -10.16
C ALA A 39 -6.45 4.51 -10.93
N PHE A 40 -5.31 4.32 -10.24
CA PHE A 40 -4.00 4.09 -10.89
C PHE A 40 -3.09 3.06 -10.21
N ARG A 41 -3.51 2.42 -9.11
CA ARG A 41 -2.77 1.29 -8.50
C ARG A 41 -3.07 0.00 -9.27
N PRO A 42 -2.06 -0.73 -9.75
CA PRO A 42 -2.25 -2.07 -10.29
C PRO A 42 -2.82 -3.04 -9.24
N ASP A 43 -2.62 -2.78 -7.95
CA ASP A 43 -2.75 -3.81 -6.91
C ASP A 43 -4.09 -3.82 -6.18
N PHE A 44 -5.00 -2.87 -6.46
CA PHE A 44 -6.30 -2.78 -5.79
C PHE A 44 -7.41 -2.41 -6.79
N HIS A 45 -8.22 -3.41 -7.13
CA HIS A 45 -9.56 -3.35 -7.72
C HIS A 45 -9.75 -2.40 -8.92
N GLY A 46 -9.68 -3.00 -10.11
CA GLY A 46 -10.59 -2.71 -11.22
C GLY A 46 -10.53 -1.32 -11.82
N PHE A 47 -9.54 -1.05 -12.68
CA PHE A 47 -9.80 -0.13 -13.78
C PHE A 47 -10.55 -0.90 -14.88
N VAL A 48 -11.89 -0.78 -14.83
CA VAL A 48 -12.91 -1.52 -15.60
C VAL A 48 -12.61 -1.67 -17.09
N ILE A 49 -11.93 -0.72 -17.70
CA ILE A 49 -11.79 -0.68 -19.16
C ILE A 49 -10.92 -1.85 -19.68
N GLY A 50 -9.91 -2.28 -18.91
CA GLY A 50 -9.01 -3.36 -19.34
C GLY A 50 -9.64 -4.74 -19.27
N GLU A 51 -10.77 -4.86 -18.58
CA GLU A 51 -11.46 -6.11 -18.32
C GLU A 51 -12.69 -6.26 -19.22
N VAL A 52 -13.36 -5.15 -19.55
CA VAL A 52 -14.47 -5.14 -20.52
C VAL A 52 -13.97 -5.41 -21.94
N HIS A 53 -12.80 -4.87 -22.31
CA HIS A 53 -12.20 -5.07 -23.62
C HIS A 53 -11.07 -6.09 -23.55
N ALA A 54 -11.30 -7.28 -24.10
CA ALA A 54 -10.26 -8.31 -24.21
C ALA A 54 -9.12 -7.88 -25.15
N GLU A 55 -9.43 -7.09 -26.18
CA GLU A 55 -8.46 -6.59 -27.13
C GLU A 55 -7.74 -5.34 -26.62
N ARG A 56 -6.42 -5.35 -26.72
CA ARG A 56 -5.56 -4.29 -26.17
C ARG A 56 -5.77 -2.92 -26.83
N ASP A 57 -6.10 -2.92 -28.11
CA ASP A 57 -6.26 -1.68 -28.88
C ASP A 57 -7.56 -0.96 -28.50
N GLU A 58 -8.66 -1.70 -28.38
CA GLU A 58 -9.94 -1.19 -27.87
C GLU A 58 -9.80 -0.66 -26.44
N TYR A 59 -9.18 -1.44 -25.55
CA TYR A 59 -8.88 -1.02 -24.18
C TYR A 59 -8.17 0.33 -24.17
N ARG A 60 -7.12 0.46 -24.99
CA ARG A 60 -6.31 1.68 -25.04
C ARG A 60 -7.12 2.88 -25.51
N MET A 61 -7.98 2.70 -26.51
CA MET A 61 -8.84 3.78 -27.02
C MET A 61 -9.80 4.27 -25.93
N GLU A 62 -10.49 3.37 -25.25
CA GLU A 62 -11.42 3.72 -24.18
C GLU A 62 -10.72 4.29 -22.94
N ALA A 63 -9.53 3.78 -22.58
CA ALA A 63 -8.74 4.32 -21.48
C ALA A 63 -8.32 5.78 -21.73
N VAL A 64 -7.97 6.12 -22.97
CA VAL A 64 -7.67 7.52 -23.35
C VAL A 64 -8.93 8.38 -23.29
N ARG A 65 -10.08 7.87 -23.76
CA ARG A 65 -11.37 8.58 -23.67
C ARG A 65 -11.77 8.85 -22.22
N MET A 66 -11.62 7.87 -21.34
CA MET A 66 -11.90 8.00 -19.92
C MET A 66 -10.97 9.02 -19.26
N ARG A 67 -9.66 8.96 -19.55
CA ARG A 67 -8.71 9.97 -19.06
C ARG A 67 -9.09 11.38 -19.51
N GLN A 68 -9.54 11.54 -20.76
CA GLN A 68 -10.02 12.83 -21.25
C GLN A 68 -11.23 13.33 -20.45
N ARG A 69 -12.17 12.45 -20.05
CA ARG A 69 -13.29 12.80 -19.15
C ARG A 69 -12.81 13.28 -17.79
N PHE A 70 -11.80 12.64 -17.19
CA PHE A 70 -11.24 13.14 -15.93
C PHE A 70 -10.54 14.50 -16.09
N GLU A 71 -9.88 14.72 -17.23
CA GLU A 71 -9.17 15.96 -17.50
C GLU A 71 -10.10 17.17 -17.64
N THR A 72 -11.34 17.01 -18.14
CA THR A 72 -12.31 18.12 -18.23
C THR A 72 -12.71 18.65 -16.85
N TYR A 73 -12.67 17.82 -15.80
CA TYR A 73 -13.05 18.17 -14.44
C TYR A 73 -11.87 18.55 -13.54
N ARG A 74 -10.63 18.47 -14.04
CA ARG A 74 -9.39 18.72 -13.26
C ARG A 74 -9.34 20.09 -12.57
N HIS A 75 -9.93 21.12 -13.18
CA HIS A 75 -9.81 22.51 -12.73
C HIS A 75 -11.03 23.03 -11.93
N ILE A 76 -11.91 22.14 -11.46
CA ILE A 76 -13.03 22.52 -10.58
C ILE A 76 -12.47 22.94 -9.22
N LYS A 77 -12.77 24.18 -8.80
CA LYS A 77 -12.33 24.73 -7.51
C LYS A 77 -13.34 24.53 -6.38
N ASP A 78 -14.61 24.35 -6.72
CA ASP A 78 -15.67 24.16 -5.73
C ASP A 78 -15.74 22.68 -5.30
N LEU A 79 -15.45 22.44 -4.02
CA LEU A 79 -15.45 21.11 -3.43
C LEU A 79 -16.84 20.47 -3.40
N ARG A 80 -17.92 21.26 -3.34
CA ARG A 80 -19.29 20.74 -3.31
C ARG A 80 -19.64 20.08 -4.64
N ILE A 81 -19.30 20.77 -5.73
CA ILE A 81 -19.48 20.28 -7.09
C ILE A 81 -18.55 19.08 -7.35
N ALA A 82 -17.30 19.15 -6.89
CA ALA A 82 -16.36 18.04 -7.02
C ALA A 82 -16.87 16.76 -6.33
N LYS A 83 -17.45 16.89 -5.14
CA LYS A 83 -18.06 15.77 -4.41
C LYS A 83 -19.27 15.20 -5.15
N GLU A 84 -20.15 16.04 -5.66
CA GLU A 84 -21.33 15.57 -6.43
C GLU A 84 -20.93 14.80 -7.69
N ILE A 85 -19.88 15.26 -8.40
CA ILE A 85 -19.35 14.56 -9.58
C ILE A 85 -18.70 13.23 -9.17
N LEU A 86 -18.04 13.19 -8.01
CA LEU A 86 -17.44 11.98 -7.46
C LEU A 86 -18.51 10.91 -7.17
N GLU A 87 -19.56 11.29 -6.46
CA GLU A 87 -20.69 10.40 -6.11
C GLU A 87 -21.35 9.84 -7.38
N LYS A 88 -21.58 10.68 -8.39
CA LYS A 88 -22.10 10.24 -9.70
C LYS A 88 -21.15 9.28 -10.43
N GLY A 89 -19.84 9.52 -10.33
CA GLY A 89 -18.82 8.64 -10.90
C GLY A 89 -18.74 7.29 -10.19
N GLU A 90 -18.92 7.27 -8.87
CA GLU A 90 -19.04 6.04 -8.06
C GLU A 90 -20.25 5.22 -8.47
N GLU A 91 -21.41 5.86 -8.65
CA GLU A 91 -22.63 5.20 -9.09
C GLU A 91 -22.49 4.62 -10.51
N GLU A 92 -21.88 5.37 -11.45
CA GLU A 92 -21.59 4.89 -12.80
C GLU A 92 -20.64 3.68 -12.77
N LEU A 93 -19.60 3.74 -11.95
CA LEU A 93 -18.64 2.63 -11.78
C LEU A 93 -19.34 1.38 -11.23
N PHE A 94 -20.15 1.53 -10.18
CA PHE A 94 -20.86 0.42 -9.57
C PHE A 94 -21.85 -0.26 -10.52
N GLN A 95 -22.51 0.50 -11.39
CA GLN A 95 -23.44 -0.05 -12.39
C GLN A 95 -22.73 -0.71 -13.58
N SER A 96 -21.50 -0.30 -13.88
CA SER A 96 -20.73 -0.75 -15.04
C SER A 96 -19.62 -1.76 -14.70
N GLU A 97 -19.46 -2.10 -13.42
CA GLU A 97 -18.43 -3.02 -12.95
C GLU A 97 -18.61 -4.42 -13.55
N HIS A 98 -17.49 -5.03 -13.96
CA HIS A 98 -17.50 -6.38 -14.49
C HIS A 98 -17.76 -7.40 -13.36
N PRO A 99 -18.66 -8.40 -13.55
CA PRO A 99 -18.98 -9.36 -12.50
C PRO A 99 -17.79 -10.20 -11.97
N TYR A 100 -16.74 -10.38 -12.77
CA TYR A 100 -15.56 -11.19 -12.42
C TYR A 100 -14.26 -10.44 -12.75
N PRO A 101 -13.87 -9.44 -11.95
CA PRO A 101 -12.69 -8.63 -12.23
C PRO A 101 -11.41 -9.47 -12.28
N MET A 102 -10.44 -9.00 -13.06
CA MET A 102 -9.15 -9.68 -13.21
C MET A 102 -8.28 -9.36 -12.00
N HIS A 103 -7.89 -10.40 -11.26
CA HIS A 103 -6.95 -10.27 -10.16
C HIS A 103 -5.54 -10.71 -10.58
N TYR A 104 -4.54 -9.95 -10.17
CA TYR A 104 -3.15 -10.37 -10.30
C TYR A 104 -2.89 -11.60 -9.45
N ALA A 105 -2.03 -12.51 -9.91
CA ALA A 105 -1.87 -13.82 -9.28
C ALA A 105 -1.55 -13.76 -7.78
N LEU A 106 -0.72 -12.80 -7.34
CA LEU A 106 -0.32 -12.64 -5.94
C LEU A 106 -1.09 -11.56 -5.18
N SER A 107 -2.01 -10.83 -5.83
CA SER A 107 -2.86 -9.87 -5.14
C SER A 107 -3.88 -10.61 -4.28
N PRO A 108 -4.49 -9.96 -3.27
CA PRO A 108 -5.70 -10.49 -2.66
C PRO A 108 -6.72 -10.86 -3.74
N HIS A 109 -7.43 -11.97 -3.57
CA HIS A 109 -8.36 -12.57 -4.57
C HIS A 109 -7.70 -13.15 -5.84
N GLY A 110 -6.37 -13.09 -5.96
CA GLY A 110 -5.62 -13.74 -7.02
C GLY A 110 -5.50 -15.26 -6.83
N VAL A 111 -5.29 -15.98 -7.93
CA VAL A 111 -5.20 -17.46 -7.95
C VAL A 111 -4.03 -18.02 -7.13
N ALA A 112 -2.94 -17.26 -6.95
CA ALA A 112 -1.76 -17.66 -6.20
C ALA A 112 -1.60 -16.86 -4.89
N TYR A 113 -2.67 -16.20 -4.44
CA TYR A 113 -2.66 -15.46 -3.19
C TYR A 113 -2.38 -16.40 -2.02
N GLY A 114 -1.38 -16.08 -1.20
CA GLY A 114 -1.01 -16.90 -0.04
C GLY A 114 -0.45 -18.29 -0.39
N ARG A 115 -0.07 -18.54 -1.66
CA ARG A 115 0.49 -19.85 -2.07
C ARG A 115 1.79 -20.19 -1.33
N GLU A 116 2.61 -19.18 -1.06
CA GLU A 116 3.82 -19.31 -0.26
C GLU A 116 3.65 -18.51 1.02
N GLN A 117 3.56 -19.21 2.14
CA GLN A 117 3.51 -18.58 3.46
C GLN A 117 4.89 -18.72 4.11
N PRO A 118 5.67 -17.63 4.22
CA PRO A 118 6.97 -17.70 4.85
C PRO A 118 6.82 -18.03 6.33
N SER A 119 7.55 -19.04 6.81
CA SER A 119 7.66 -19.33 8.23
C SER A 119 8.34 -18.15 8.94
N PRO A 120 7.86 -17.76 10.13
CA PRO A 120 8.46 -16.65 10.86
C PRO A 120 9.86 -17.03 11.35
N ASP A 121 10.77 -16.04 11.38
CA ASP A 121 12.21 -16.27 11.67
C ASP A 121 12.46 -16.94 13.03
N TRP A 122 11.64 -16.63 14.05
CA TRP A 122 11.79 -17.18 15.39
C TRP A 122 11.67 -18.70 15.47
N VAL A 123 11.10 -19.37 14.46
CA VAL A 123 11.03 -20.84 14.39
C VAL A 123 12.43 -21.48 14.43
N LEU A 124 13.42 -20.82 13.84
CA LEU A 124 14.80 -21.30 13.79
C LEU A 124 15.50 -21.31 15.16
N ASP A 125 14.93 -20.67 16.18
CA ASP A 125 15.48 -20.70 17.53
C ASP A 125 15.21 -22.02 18.25
N TYR A 126 14.16 -22.74 17.85
CA TYR A 126 13.78 -24.02 18.42
C TYR A 126 14.54 -25.23 17.85
N TRP A 127 15.36 -25.04 16.81
CA TRP A 127 16.11 -26.13 16.18
C TRP A 127 17.10 -26.80 17.14
N HIS A 128 17.30 -28.11 16.96
CA HIS A 128 18.23 -28.86 17.78
C HIS A 128 19.68 -28.39 17.52
N PRO A 129 20.58 -28.33 18.52
CA PRO A 129 21.95 -27.86 18.31
C PRO A 129 22.72 -28.58 17.21
N LEU A 130 22.45 -29.88 16.98
CA LEU A 130 23.06 -30.63 15.89
C LEU A 130 22.63 -30.12 14.49
N GLU A 131 21.37 -29.70 14.35
CA GLU A 131 20.85 -29.13 13.10
C GLU A 131 21.42 -27.72 12.87
N LYS A 132 21.59 -26.95 13.95
CA LYS A 132 22.24 -25.63 13.90
C LYS A 132 23.72 -25.74 13.53
N ALA A 133 24.41 -26.77 14.03
CA ALA A 133 25.81 -27.04 13.74
C ALA A 133 26.08 -27.33 12.25
N GLN A 134 25.06 -27.74 11.49
CA GLN A 134 25.17 -27.90 10.03
C GLN A 134 25.35 -26.56 9.30
N TYR A 135 24.91 -25.45 9.89
CA TYR A 135 24.93 -24.11 9.28
C TYR A 135 25.64 -23.06 10.15
N PRO A 136 26.93 -23.26 10.48
CA PRO A 136 27.63 -22.46 11.49
C PRO A 136 27.72 -20.97 11.12
N GLU A 137 28.00 -20.65 9.86
CA GLU A 137 28.12 -19.25 9.42
C GLU A 137 26.78 -18.50 9.46
N TYR A 138 25.68 -19.18 9.12
CA TYR A 138 24.35 -18.58 9.12
C TYR A 138 23.92 -18.22 10.54
N PHE A 139 24.06 -19.15 11.49
CA PHE A 139 23.71 -18.92 12.89
C PHE A 139 24.63 -17.89 13.55
N ALA A 140 25.93 -17.86 13.23
CA ALA A 140 26.83 -16.83 13.73
C ALA A 140 26.40 -15.41 13.30
N LYS A 141 26.05 -15.22 12.01
CA LYS A 141 25.53 -13.94 11.50
C LYS A 141 24.17 -13.58 12.10
N ARG A 142 23.32 -14.58 12.38
CA ARG A 142 22.01 -14.38 12.98
C ARG A 142 22.10 -13.88 14.41
N GLU A 143 23.00 -14.43 15.23
CA GLU A 143 23.23 -13.97 16.60
C GLU A 143 23.77 -12.53 16.66
N LEU A 144 24.58 -12.10 15.68
CA LEU A 144 24.97 -10.71 15.54
C LEU A 144 23.76 -9.80 15.26
N ARG A 145 22.92 -10.17 14.30
CA ARG A 145 21.71 -9.39 13.95
C ARG A 145 20.69 -9.31 15.09
N LYS A 146 20.59 -10.35 15.93
CA LYS A 146 19.73 -10.30 17.13
C LYS A 146 20.22 -9.25 18.13
N LYS A 147 21.53 -9.13 18.33
CA LYS A 147 22.12 -8.09 19.19
C LYS A 147 21.84 -6.69 18.63
N GLU A 148 22.10 -6.50 17.33
CA GLU A 148 21.79 -5.25 16.63
C GLU A 148 20.31 -4.86 16.75
N TYR A 149 19.40 -5.84 16.66
CA TYR A 149 17.96 -5.61 16.83
C TYR A 149 17.63 -5.09 18.24
N VAL A 150 18.18 -5.70 19.30
CA VAL A 150 17.97 -5.26 20.69
C VAL A 150 18.55 -3.87 20.92
N GLU A 151 19.77 -3.60 20.44
CA GLU A 151 20.40 -2.28 20.54
C GLU A 151 19.58 -1.19 19.83
N ASN A 152 19.09 -1.48 18.62
CA ASN A 152 18.23 -0.57 17.88
C ASN A 152 16.87 -0.35 18.56
N TRP A 153 16.31 -1.39 19.17
CA TRP A 153 15.06 -1.30 19.93
C TRP A 153 15.22 -0.42 21.17
N GLU A 154 16.25 -0.66 21.98
CA GLU A 154 16.56 0.15 23.16
C GLU A 154 16.83 1.62 22.79
N LYS A 155 17.45 1.86 21.63
CA LYS A 155 17.69 3.21 21.12
C LYS A 155 16.40 3.92 20.68
N GLN A 156 15.46 3.22 20.05
CA GLN A 156 14.22 3.81 19.53
C GLN A 156 13.19 4.05 20.63
N TYR A 157 13.03 3.10 21.54
CA TYR A 157 11.93 3.08 22.52
C TYR A 157 12.39 3.28 23.96
N GLY A 158 13.70 3.30 24.22
CA GLY A 158 14.25 3.35 25.57
C GLY A 158 14.10 2.02 26.30
N LYS A 159 14.70 1.94 27.50
CA LYS A 159 14.45 0.83 28.43
C LYS A 159 13.10 1.08 29.11
N PRO A 160 12.26 0.05 29.30
CA PRO A 160 11.01 0.22 30.02
C PRO A 160 11.30 0.80 31.40
N GLY A 161 10.60 1.90 31.73
CA GLY A 161 10.66 2.48 33.08
C GLY A 161 10.08 1.50 34.11
N PRO A 162 10.36 1.69 35.41
CA PRO A 162 9.88 0.82 36.48
C PRO A 162 8.33 0.70 36.52
N ASP A 163 7.62 1.65 35.92
CA ASP A 163 6.15 1.72 35.91
C ASP A 163 5.49 0.93 34.77
N ALA A 164 6.26 0.42 33.80
CA ALA A 164 5.74 -0.27 32.61
C ALA A 164 5.39 -1.76 32.85
N ALA A 165 5.53 -2.26 34.09
CA ALA A 165 5.38 -3.68 34.43
C ALA A 165 3.93 -4.14 34.70
N HIS A 166 2.93 -3.26 34.59
CA HIS A 166 1.56 -3.57 34.99
C HIS A 166 0.51 -3.07 34.00
N HIS A 167 0.19 -3.89 32.99
CA HIS A 167 -1.12 -3.91 32.34
C HIS A 167 -1.47 -5.34 31.92
#